data_AF-A0AAD6V115-F1
#
_entry.id   AF-A0AAD6V115-F1
#
_cell.length_a   1.000
_cell.length_b   1.000
_cell.length_c   1.000
_cell.angle_alpha   90.00
_cell.angle_beta   90.00
_cell.angle_gamma   90.00
#
_symmetry.space_group_name_H-M   'P 1'
#
loop_
_entity.id
_entity.type
_entity.pdbx_description
1 polymer ?
#
loop_
_entity_poly.entity_id
_entity_poly.type
_entity_poly.pdbx_seq_one_letter_code
_entity_poly.pdbx_strand_id
1 'polypeptide(L)'
;LPQSPCPDLLSNNVAPTDFEARGVKNAIETAKEGISAMDAEIARLQRTIGQIKLQRTEFRKFIRSHRSVVSIVRRIPSDILIAIFSQFLHWHSALLRVAGVCCQWRTVALASPLLWNHIHL
;
A
#
# COMPACT_ATOMS: atom_id res chain seq x y z
N LEU A 1 -30.29 19.95 -3.88
CA LEU A 1 -30.45 19.87 -2.41
C LEU A 1 -31.91 20.16 -2.08
N PRO A 2 -32.53 19.47 -1.12
CA PRO A 2 -33.91 19.77 -0.72
C PRO A 2 -34.02 21.23 -0.27
N GLN A 3 -35.08 21.91 -0.68
CA GLN A 3 -35.38 23.29 -0.29
C GLN A 3 -36.41 23.29 0.83
N SER A 4 -36.32 24.26 1.75
CA SER A 4 -37.30 24.40 2.83
C SER A 4 -38.65 24.78 2.23
N PRO A 5 -39.74 24.06 2.56
CA PRO A 5 -41.08 24.42 2.10
C PRO A 5 -41.62 25.70 2.78
N CYS A 6 -41.02 26.10 3.91
CA CYS A 6 -41.36 27.32 4.65
C CYS A 6 -40.06 27.97 5.17
N PRO A 7 -39.32 28.72 4.33
CA PRO A 7 -38.06 29.33 4.70
C PRO A 7 -38.17 30.34 5.85
N ASP A 8 -39.28 31.08 5.90
CA ASP A 8 -39.50 32.14 6.90
C ASP A 8 -39.60 31.59 8.31
N LEU A 9 -40.15 30.38 8.49
CA LEU A 9 -40.24 29.72 9.78
C LEU A 9 -38.87 29.28 10.33
N LEU A 10 -37.82 29.28 9.51
CA LEU A 10 -36.45 29.02 9.98
C LEU A 10 -35.81 30.25 10.63
N SER A 11 -36.36 31.44 10.41
CA SER A 11 -35.79 32.71 10.89
C SER A 11 -36.62 33.38 11.98
N ASN A 12 -37.73 32.78 12.39
CA ASN A 12 -38.61 33.32 13.43
C ASN A 12 -39.15 32.21 14.36
N ASN A 13 -39.87 32.61 15.42
CA ASN A 13 -40.46 31.70 16.42
C ASN A 13 -41.98 31.52 16.23
N VAL A 14 -42.51 31.76 15.04
CA VAL A 14 -43.94 31.56 14.76
C VAL A 14 -44.24 30.06 14.74
N ALA A 15 -45.30 29.66 15.43
CA ALA A 15 -45.72 28.26 15.42
C ALA A 15 -46.20 27.87 14.00
N PRO A 16 -45.72 26.73 13.43
CA PRO A 16 -46.17 26.29 12.12
C PRO A 16 -47.63 25.88 12.16
N THR A 17 -48.36 26.18 11.09
CA THR A 17 -49.66 25.56 10.82
C THR A 17 -49.51 24.06 10.58
N ASP A 18 -50.60 23.30 10.74
CA ASP A 18 -50.58 21.85 10.48
C ASP A 18 -50.16 21.51 9.05
N PHE A 19 -50.47 22.37 8.07
CA PHE A 19 -50.06 22.18 6.68
C PHE A 19 -48.55 22.38 6.52
N GLU A 20 -47.98 23.45 7.08
CA GLU A 20 -46.55 23.71 7.07
C GLU A 20 -45.77 22.61 7.81
N ALA A 21 -46.26 22.19 8.98
CA ALA A 21 -45.66 21.10 9.74
C ALA A 21 -45.60 19.78 8.95
N ARG A 22 -46.66 19.45 8.19
CA ARG A 22 -46.65 18.29 7.27
C ARG A 22 -45.64 18.47 6.14
N GLY A 23 -45.60 19.65 5.52
CA GLY A 23 -44.64 19.97 4.46
C GLY A 23 -43.20 19.81 4.91
N VAL A 24 -42.85 20.35 6.08
CA VAL A 24 -41.52 20.22 6.69
C VAL A 24 -41.18 18.76 6.97
N LYS A 25 -42.10 17.98 7.56
CA LYS A 25 -41.89 16.55 7.81
C LYS A 25 -41.58 15.79 6.51
N ASN A 26 -42.33 16.03 5.45
CA ASN A 26 -42.08 15.39 4.15
C ASN A 26 -40.71 15.79 3.59
N ALA A 27 -40.34 17.07 3.65
CA ALA A 27 -39.03 17.54 3.21
C ALA A 27 -37.88 16.89 4.00
N ILE A 28 -38.06 16.68 5.32
CA ILE A 28 -37.11 15.96 6.17
C ILE A 28 -36.98 14.50 5.73
N GLU A 29 -38.09 13.79 5.48
CA GLU A 29 -38.03 12.40 5.03
C GLU A 29 -37.34 12.27 3.67
N THR A 30 -37.65 13.14 2.70
CA THR A 30 -36.94 13.18 1.41
C THR A 30 -35.43 13.44 1.59
N ALA A 31 -35.05 14.32 2.52
CA ALA A 31 -33.63 14.56 2.82
C ALA A 31 -32.95 13.30 3.40
N LYS A 32 -33.62 12.57 4.30
CA LYS A 32 -33.12 11.31 4.89
C LYS A 32 -32.95 10.22 3.84
N GLU A 33 -33.89 10.09 2.90
CA GLU A 33 -33.78 9.16 1.77
C GLU A 33 -32.55 9.50 0.91
N GLY A 34 -32.36 10.80 0.61
CA GLY A 34 -31.19 11.28 -0.11
C GLY A 34 -29.87 10.95 0.59
N ILE A 35 -29.78 11.16 1.91
CA ILE A 35 -28.61 10.79 2.72
C ILE A 35 -28.36 9.28 2.63
N SER A 36 -29.41 8.47 2.83
CA SER A 36 -29.29 7.01 2.80
C SER A 36 -28.78 6.50 1.45
N ALA A 37 -29.24 7.10 0.34
CA ALA A 37 -28.77 6.77 -1.00
C ALA A 37 -27.29 7.16 -1.20
N MET A 38 -26.88 8.34 -0.71
CA MET A 38 -25.48 8.77 -0.77
C MET A 38 -24.57 7.87 0.07
N ASP A 39 -24.99 7.47 1.27
CA ASP A 39 -24.21 6.57 2.13
C ASP A 39 -24.05 5.18 1.50
N ALA A 40 -25.09 4.66 0.86
CA ALA A 40 -25.02 3.41 0.12
C ALA A 40 -24.00 3.48 -1.04
N GLU A 41 -23.98 4.60 -1.77
CA GLU A 41 -23.03 4.82 -2.85
C GLU A 41 -21.60 5.00 -2.34
N ILE A 42 -21.40 5.73 -1.23
CA ILE A 42 -20.11 5.85 -0.55
C ILE A 42 -19.60 4.46 -0.15
N ALA A 43 -20.44 3.64 0.48
CA ALA A 43 -20.07 2.29 0.89
C ALA A 43 -19.73 1.40 -0.32
N ARG A 44 -20.43 1.57 -1.45
CA ARG A 44 -20.12 0.86 -2.70
C ARG A 44 -18.75 1.26 -3.25
N LEU A 45 -18.48 2.56 -3.37
CA LEU A 45 -17.21 3.08 -3.88
C LEU A 45 -16.04 2.71 -2.98
N GLN A 46 -16.21 2.74 -1.66
CA GLN A 46 -15.19 2.29 -0.71
C GLN A 46 -14.82 0.82 -0.90
N ARG A 47 -15.80 -0.06 -1.14
CA ARG A 47 -15.54 -1.47 -1.48
C ARG A 47 -14.73 -1.61 -2.76
N THR A 48 -15.10 -0.88 -3.82
CA THR A 48 -14.36 -0.87 -5.08
C THR A 48 -12.92 -0.39 -4.91
N ILE A 49 -12.71 0.69 -4.15
CA ILE A 49 -11.38 1.20 -3.80
C ILE A 49 -10.57 0.14 -3.05
N GLY A 50 -11.20 -0.57 -2.11
CA GLY A 50 -10.58 -1.67 -1.38
C GLY A 50 -10.07 -2.78 -2.30
N GLN A 51 -10.91 -3.24 -3.23
CA GLN A 51 -10.56 -4.27 -4.22
C GLN A 51 -9.39 -3.83 -5.11
N ILE A 52 -9.43 -2.59 -5.64
CA ILE A 52 -8.35 -2.05 -6.49
C ILE A 52 -7.05 -1.94 -5.70
N LYS A 53 -7.09 -1.51 -4.44
CA LYS A 53 -5.90 -1.45 -3.57
C LYS A 53 -5.28 -2.84 -3.35
N LEU A 54 -6.10 -3.87 -3.17
CA LEU A 54 -5.65 -5.25 -3.05
C LEU A 54 -4.95 -5.71 -4.34
N GLN A 55 -5.61 -5.59 -5.49
CA GLN A 55 -5.02 -5.94 -6.79
C GLN A 55 -3.69 -5.22 -7.05
N ARG A 56 -3.64 -3.91 -6.78
CA ARG A 56 -2.40 -3.12 -6.91
C ARG A 56 -1.29 -3.66 -6.02
N THR A 57 -1.62 -4.13 -4.82
CA THR A 57 -0.63 -4.71 -3.89
C THR A 57 -0.08 -6.03 -4.44
N GLU A 58 -0.92 -6.89 -4.99
CA GLU A 58 -0.48 -8.14 -5.61
C GLU A 58 0.40 -7.89 -6.85
N PHE A 59 0.04 -6.94 -7.72
CA PHE A 59 0.90 -6.56 -8.85
C PHE A 59 2.27 -6.03 -8.40
N ARG A 60 2.32 -5.23 -7.32
CA ARG A 60 3.59 -4.76 -6.76
C ARG A 60 4.44 -5.91 -6.23
N LYS A 61 3.84 -6.90 -5.57
CA LYS A 61 4.55 -8.11 -5.12
C LYS A 61 5.11 -8.88 -6.32
N PHE A 62 4.29 -9.09 -7.36
CA PHE A 62 4.70 -9.75 -8.59
C PHE A 62 5.89 -9.04 -9.26
N ILE A 63 5.82 -7.72 -9.43
CA ILE A 63 6.91 -6.94 -10.02
C ILE A 63 8.17 -7.06 -9.17
N ARG A 64 8.07 -6.93 -7.84
CA ARG A 64 9.22 -7.01 -6.94
C ARG A 64 9.89 -8.39 -6.99
N SER A 65 9.12 -9.48 -6.97
CA SER A 65 9.67 -10.83 -7.03
C SER A 65 10.39 -11.07 -8.37
N HIS A 66 9.81 -10.67 -9.49
CA HIS A 66 10.40 -10.87 -10.80
C HIS A 66 11.59 -9.95 -11.08
N ARG A 67 11.55 -8.69 -10.62
CA ARG A 67 12.74 -7.80 -10.66
C ARG A 67 13.93 -8.42 -9.94
N SER A 68 13.69 -9.11 -8.81
CA SER A 68 14.78 -9.80 -8.10
C SER A 68 15.39 -10.94 -8.93
N VAL A 69 14.57 -11.66 -9.72
CA VAL A 69 15.02 -12.75 -10.59
C VAL A 69 15.90 -12.24 -11.73
N VAL A 70 15.49 -11.15 -12.38
CA VAL A 70 16.23 -10.58 -13.52
C VAL A 70 17.34 -9.63 -13.11
N SER A 71 17.57 -9.44 -11.81
CA SER A 71 18.62 -8.56 -11.30
C SER A 71 19.99 -9.04 -11.75
N ILE A 72 20.82 -8.09 -12.21
CA ILE A 72 22.21 -8.31 -12.63
C ILE A 72 23.00 -9.05 -11.54
N VAL A 73 22.69 -8.79 -10.27
CA VAL A 73 23.28 -9.44 -9.10
C VAL A 73 23.18 -10.98 -9.16
N ARG A 74 22.10 -11.55 -9.73
CA ARG A 74 21.93 -13.00 -9.88
C ARG A 74 22.62 -13.59 -11.13
N ARG A 75 23.09 -12.71 -12.03
CA ARG A 75 23.76 -13.10 -13.28
C ARG A 75 25.28 -12.94 -13.21
N ILE A 76 25.82 -12.47 -12.09
CA ILE A 76 27.25 -12.32 -11.91
C ILE A 76 27.88 -13.72 -11.83
N PRO A 77 28.83 -14.05 -12.72
CA PRO A 77 29.60 -15.28 -12.64
C PRO A 77 30.36 -15.44 -11.32
N SER A 78 30.59 -16.68 -10.88
CA SER A 78 31.20 -16.96 -9.58
C SER A 78 32.62 -16.43 -9.44
N ASP A 79 33.40 -16.42 -10.51
CA ASP A 79 34.76 -15.84 -10.57
C ASP A 79 34.74 -14.33 -10.32
N ILE A 80 33.79 -13.62 -10.92
CA ILE A 80 33.61 -12.17 -10.69
C ILE A 80 33.14 -11.91 -9.25
N LEU A 81 32.26 -12.75 -8.69
CA LEU A 81 31.86 -12.65 -7.29
C LEU A 81 33.04 -12.85 -6.33
N ILE A 82 33.89 -13.84 -6.59
CA ILE A 82 35.12 -14.06 -5.82
C ILE A 82 36.04 -12.85 -5.93
N ALA A 83 36.22 -12.28 -7.13
CA ALA A 83 37.03 -11.07 -7.32
C ALA A 83 36.50 -9.87 -6.53
N ILE A 84 35.17 -9.70 -6.46
CA ILE A 84 34.52 -8.69 -5.62
C ILE A 84 34.80 -8.96 -4.14
N PHE A 85 34.59 -10.19 -3.67
CA PHE A 85 34.84 -10.56 -2.27
C PHE A 85 36.30 -10.34 -1.86
N SER A 86 37.25 -10.62 -2.76
CA SER A 86 38.68 -10.41 -2.52
C SER A 86 39.04 -8.95 -2.19
N GLN A 87 38.26 -7.97 -2.66
CA GLN A 87 38.45 -6.56 -2.32
C GLN A 87 38.14 -6.25 -0.84
N PHE A 88 37.44 -7.13 -0.14
CA PHE A 88 36.96 -6.92 1.23
C PHE A 88 37.57 -7.89 2.26
N LEU A 89 38.59 -8.67 1.90
CA LEU A 89 39.18 -9.71 2.77
C LEU A 89 39.63 -9.18 4.13
N HIS A 90 40.17 -7.96 4.18
CA HIS A 90 40.65 -7.33 5.41
C HIS A 90 39.52 -6.68 6.24
N TRP A 91 38.30 -6.62 5.71
CA TRP A 91 37.13 -6.00 6.35
C TRP A 91 36.01 -7.02 6.50
N HIS A 92 36.15 -7.93 7.46
CA HIS A 92 35.22 -9.05 7.67
C HIS A 92 33.75 -8.59 7.75
N SER A 93 33.45 -7.48 8.41
CA SER A 93 32.08 -6.94 8.49
C SER A 93 31.53 -6.45 7.16
N ALA A 94 32.38 -5.98 6.24
CA ALA A 94 32.00 -5.60 4.89
C ALA A 94 31.86 -6.84 3.99
N LEU A 95 32.81 -7.77 4.08
CA LEU A 95 32.78 -9.05 3.35
C LEU A 95 31.50 -9.83 3.65
N LEU A 96 31.11 -9.95 4.93
CA LEU A 96 29.88 -10.63 5.34
C LEU A 96 28.62 -9.91 4.83
N ARG A 97 28.61 -8.57 4.79
CA ARG A 97 27.51 -7.79 4.20
C ARG A 97 27.37 -8.01 2.70
N VAL A 98 28.49 -8.02 1.99
CA VAL A 98 28.54 -8.22 0.54
C VAL A 98 28.17 -9.67 0.18
N ALA A 99 28.71 -10.67 0.89
CA ALA A 99 28.30 -12.07 0.74
C ALA A 99 26.81 -12.28 1.09
N GLY A 100 26.24 -11.41 1.94
CA GLY A 100 24.84 -11.47 2.37
C GLY A 100 23.80 -10.95 1.38
N VAL A 101 24.21 -10.38 0.24
CA VAL A 101 23.33 -9.69 -0.73
C VAL A 101 22.22 -10.59 -1.27
N CYS A 102 22.52 -11.85 -1.60
CA CYS A 102 21.51 -12.84 -1.99
C CYS A 102 21.99 -14.28 -1.69
N CYS A 103 21.11 -15.27 -1.88
CA CYS A 103 21.45 -16.67 -1.64
C CYS A 103 22.65 -17.13 -2.48
N GLN A 104 22.72 -16.77 -3.76
CA GLN A 104 23.81 -17.15 -4.65
C GLN A 104 25.16 -16.58 -4.21
N TRP A 105 25.20 -15.30 -3.82
CA TRP A 105 26.45 -14.67 -3.34
C TRP A 105 26.93 -15.34 -2.06
N ARG A 106 26.01 -15.67 -1.15
CA ARG A 106 26.32 -16.42 0.06
C ARG A 106 26.85 -17.82 -0.26
N THR A 107 26.21 -18.53 -1.18
CA THR A 107 26.65 -19.86 -1.62
C THR A 107 28.06 -19.80 -2.21
N VAL A 108 28.35 -18.84 -3.09
CA VAL A 108 29.68 -18.67 -3.69
C VAL A 108 30.73 -18.30 -2.64
N ALA A 109 30.40 -17.42 -1.70
CA ALA A 109 31.32 -17.05 -0.62
C ALA A 109 31.65 -18.24 0.30
N LEU A 110 30.65 -19.03 0.70
CA LEU A 110 30.84 -20.23 1.52
C LEU A 110 31.64 -21.31 0.79
N ALA A 111 31.45 -21.44 -0.52
CA ALA A 111 32.15 -22.42 -1.35
C ALA A 111 33.58 -22.02 -1.74
N SER A 112 34.05 -20.81 -1.37
CA SER A 112 35.39 -20.31 -1.71
C SER A 112 36.35 -20.39 -0.52
N PRO A 113 37.28 -21.37 -0.48
CA PRO A 113 38.24 -21.53 0.61
C PRO A 113 39.15 -20.30 0.80
N LEU A 114 39.41 -19.56 -0.29
CA LEU A 114 40.22 -18.34 -0.29
C LEU A 114 39.67 -17.28 0.68
N LEU A 115 38.36 -17.21 0.85
CA LEU A 115 37.74 -16.23 1.75
C LEU A 115 37.88 -16.61 3.23
N TRP A 116 37.88 -17.91 3.53
CA TRP A 116 37.95 -18.43 4.91
C TRP A 116 39.37 -18.53 5.43
N ASN A 117 40.37 -18.65 4.55
CA ASN A 117 41.78 -18.60 4.95
C ASN A 117 42.19 -17.27 5.61
N HIS A 118 41.40 -16.21 5.41
CA HIS A 118 41.66 -14.89 5.98
C HIS A 118 40.76 -14.56 7.18
N ILE A 119 39.80 -15.42 7.53
CA ILE A 119 38.93 -15.24 8.69
C ILE A 119 39.43 -16.20 9.80
N HIS A 120 40.22 -15.66 10.73
CA HIS A 120 40.59 -16.37 11.95
C HIS A 120 39.54 -16.07 13.03
N LEU A 121 38.90 -17.11 13.59
CA LEU A 121 37.98 -17.00 14.74
C LEU A 121 38.75 -16.84 16.05
#